data_AF-A0A7V7DBC1-F1
#
_entry.id   AF-A0A7V7DBC1-F1
#
_cell.length_a   1.000
_cell.length_b   1.000
_cell.length_c   1.000
_cell.angle_alpha   90.00
_cell.angle_beta   90.00
_cell.angle_gamma   90.00
#
_symmetry.space_group_name_H-M   'P 1'
#
loop_
_entity.id
_entity.type
_entity.pdbx_description
1 polymer ?
#
loop_
_entity_poly.entity_id
_entity_poly.type
_entity_poly.pdbx_seq_one_letter_code
_entity_poly.pdbx_strand_id
1 'polypeptide(L)'
;MKQDVKVINKQRRLETGIIVLISLLLLFVGCATEPGGPSVGRGTATGAGVGAAAGAVLGAVTGNNVKGISKAEGAIAGAVVGGLLGGVIGNQRDAMARQNASVNQRLSSAEQQANTAVVNIANSNGSTTPVMLHRSGNQWIGPRGEVYNNMPTEAQLKPVYGF
;
A
#
# COMPACT_ATOMS: atom_id res chain seq x y z
N MET A 1 -56.44 16.18 6.44
CA MET A 1 -55.62 16.54 7.62
C MET A 1 -54.98 15.34 8.34
N LYS A 2 -55.72 14.31 8.81
CA LYS A 2 -55.08 13.12 9.45
C LYS A 2 -54.35 12.18 8.48
N GLN A 3 -54.77 12.13 7.20
CA GLN A 3 -54.11 11.31 6.18
C GLN A 3 -52.77 11.92 5.71
N ASP A 4 -52.70 13.24 5.58
CA ASP A 4 -51.51 13.97 5.15
C ASP A 4 -50.34 13.82 6.14
N VAL A 5 -50.63 13.90 7.45
CA VAL A 5 -49.64 13.70 8.52
C VAL A 5 -49.05 12.27 8.49
N LYS A 6 -49.85 11.26 8.16
CA LYS A 6 -49.40 9.85 8.10
C LYS A 6 -48.45 9.62 6.91
N VAL A 7 -48.70 10.29 5.78
CA VAL A 7 -47.85 10.25 4.57
C VAL A 7 -46.52 10.94 4.84
N ILE A 8 -46.53 12.12 5.47
CA ILE A 8 -45.33 12.88 5.84
C ILE A 8 -44.44 12.09 6.81
N ASN A 9 -45.04 11.42 7.80
CA ASN A 9 -44.29 10.61 8.77
C ASN A 9 -43.72 9.32 8.15
N LYS A 10 -44.40 8.75 7.14
CA LYS A 10 -43.92 7.57 6.39
C LYS A 10 -42.74 7.93 5.46
N GLN A 11 -42.80 9.08 4.80
CA GLN A 11 -41.70 9.61 3.97
C GLN A 11 -40.46 9.90 4.81
N ARG A 12 -40.62 10.62 5.94
CA ARG A 12 -39.51 10.88 6.88
C ARG A 12 -38.83 9.63 7.41
N ARG A 13 -39.60 8.57 7.71
CA ARG A 13 -39.07 7.27 8.15
C ARG A 13 -38.33 6.51 7.05
N LEU A 14 -38.71 6.69 5.79
CA LEU A 14 -38.03 6.09 4.63
C LEU A 14 -36.69 6.79 4.37
N GLU A 15 -36.65 8.13 4.46
CA GLU A 15 -35.44 8.93 4.31
C GLU A 15 -34.42 8.67 5.43
N THR A 16 -34.85 8.63 6.69
CA THR A 16 -33.96 8.26 7.81
C THR A 16 -33.45 6.83 7.68
N GLY A 17 -34.26 5.90 7.17
CA GLY A 17 -33.84 4.53 6.89
C GLY A 17 -32.73 4.46 5.83
N ILE A 18 -32.86 5.18 4.71
CA ILE A 18 -31.85 5.24 3.65
C ILE A 18 -30.53 5.82 4.18
N ILE A 19 -30.59 6.91 4.95
CA ILE A 19 -29.39 7.55 5.52
C ILE A 19 -28.66 6.58 6.46
N VAL A 20 -29.37 5.89 7.36
CA VAL A 20 -28.76 4.90 8.28
C VAL A 20 -28.13 3.73 7.51
N LEU A 21 -28.76 3.28 6.42
CA LEU A 21 -28.28 2.16 5.60
C LEU A 21 -27.03 2.53 4.78
N ILE A 22 -26.98 3.75 4.24
CA ILE A 22 -25.78 4.31 3.57
C ILE A 22 -24.64 4.47 4.59
N SER A 23 -24.94 5.01 5.77
CA SER A 23 -23.97 5.16 6.88
C SER A 23 -23.37 3.82 7.28
N LEU A 24 -24.20 2.78 7.36
CA LEU A 24 -23.77 1.43 7.69
C LEU A 24 -22.94 0.79 6.57
N LEU A 25 -23.28 1.00 5.29
CA LEU A 25 -22.48 0.51 4.15
C LEU A 25 -21.09 1.14 4.10
N LEU A 26 -20.97 2.43 4.43
CA LEU A 26 -19.69 3.15 4.45
C LEU A 26 -18.70 2.56 5.47
N LEU A 27 -19.20 1.97 6.56
CA LEU A 27 -18.37 1.30 7.57
C LEU A 27 -17.74 0.00 7.04
N PHE A 28 -18.34 -0.66 6.05
CA PHE A 28 -17.82 -1.91 5.48
C PHE A 28 -16.82 -1.72 4.34
N VAL A 29 -16.74 -0.52 3.73
CA VAL A 29 -15.77 -0.22 2.65
C VAL A 29 -14.32 -0.22 3.15
N GLY A 30 -14.10 -0.09 4.47
CA GLY A 30 -12.78 -0.17 5.10
C GLY A 30 -12.23 -1.58 5.35
N CYS A 31 -13.04 -2.64 5.19
CA CYS A 31 -12.63 -4.02 5.49
C CYS A 31 -12.36 -4.90 4.26
N ALA A 32 -12.54 -4.37 3.05
CA ALA A 32 -12.41 -5.16 1.82
C ALA A 32 -11.02 -5.04 1.16
N THR A 33 -10.25 -6.10 1.38
CA THR A 33 -9.39 -6.80 0.41
C THR A 33 -8.20 -6.03 -0.19
N GLU A 34 -7.00 -6.45 0.22
CA GLU A 34 -5.79 -6.42 -0.60
C GLU A 34 -5.60 -7.82 -1.24
N PRO A 35 -6.21 -8.13 -2.42
CA PRO A 35 -5.94 -9.38 -3.08
C PRO A 35 -4.67 -9.21 -3.92
N GLY A 36 -3.52 -9.45 -3.28
CA GLY A 36 -2.22 -9.47 -3.94
C GLY A 36 -1.38 -8.26 -3.55
N GLY A 37 -0.25 -8.54 -2.90
CA GLY A 37 0.76 -7.56 -2.52
C GLY A 37 1.34 -6.75 -3.70
N PRO A 38 2.34 -5.90 -3.44
CA PRO A 38 2.75 -4.81 -4.32
C PRO A 38 3.22 -5.33 -5.67
N SER A 39 2.31 -5.35 -6.63
CA SER A 39 2.56 -5.78 -8.00
C SER A 39 1.97 -4.75 -8.92
N VAL A 40 2.89 -4.05 -9.59
CA VAL A 40 2.60 -2.92 -10.46
C VAL A 40 1.63 -3.33 -11.58
N GLY A 41 0.47 -2.67 -11.64
CA GLY A 41 -0.57 -2.92 -12.66
C GLY A 41 -1.66 -3.88 -12.19
N ARG A 42 -1.42 -4.61 -11.09
CA ARG A 42 -2.41 -5.51 -10.51
C ARG A 42 -3.51 -4.72 -9.81
N GLY A 43 -3.20 -3.53 -9.27
CA GLY A 43 -4.18 -2.64 -8.64
C GLY A 43 -5.22 -2.11 -9.62
N THR A 44 -4.79 -1.67 -10.81
CA THR A 44 -5.67 -1.19 -11.89
C THR A 44 -6.60 -2.28 -12.39
N ALA A 45 -6.05 -3.45 -12.77
CA ALA A 45 -6.84 -4.56 -13.30
C ALA A 45 -7.82 -5.11 -12.25
N THR A 46 -7.37 -5.26 -11.00
CA THR A 46 -8.21 -5.71 -9.88
C THR A 46 -9.30 -4.69 -9.58
N GLY A 47 -8.95 -3.41 -9.49
CA GLY A 47 -9.90 -2.33 -9.24
C GLY A 47 -10.98 -2.27 -10.33
N ALA A 48 -10.57 -2.34 -11.60
CA ALA A 48 -11.50 -2.39 -12.72
C ALA A 48 -12.37 -3.65 -12.70
N GLY A 49 -11.80 -4.83 -12.44
CA GLY A 49 -12.56 -6.08 -12.39
C GLY A 49 -13.58 -6.11 -11.25
N VAL A 50 -13.17 -5.73 -10.04
CA VAL A 50 -14.06 -5.67 -8.86
C VAL A 50 -15.13 -4.59 -9.05
N GLY A 51 -14.73 -3.40 -9.52
CA GLY A 51 -15.65 -2.31 -9.79
C GLY A 51 -16.69 -2.67 -10.85
N ALA A 52 -16.26 -3.34 -11.93
CA ALA A 52 -17.17 -3.80 -12.98
C ALA A 52 -18.13 -4.87 -12.46
N ALA A 53 -17.66 -5.86 -11.71
CA ALA A 53 -18.51 -6.90 -11.14
C ALA A 53 -19.55 -6.32 -10.17
N ALA A 54 -19.12 -5.46 -9.25
CA ALA A 54 -20.01 -4.80 -8.29
C ALA A 54 -21.02 -3.88 -9.00
N GLY A 55 -20.55 -3.08 -9.96
CA GLY A 55 -21.38 -2.20 -10.77
C GLY A 55 -22.41 -2.98 -11.60
N ALA A 56 -22.05 -4.14 -12.14
CA ALA A 56 -22.96 -4.99 -12.90
C ALA A 56 -24.11 -5.50 -12.03
N VAL A 57 -23.80 -5.99 -10.82
CA VAL A 57 -24.81 -6.52 -9.90
C VAL A 57 -25.78 -5.41 -9.49
N LEU A 58 -25.27 -4.25 -9.07
CA LEU A 58 -26.08 -3.11 -8.66
C LEU A 58 -26.91 -2.55 -9.83
N GLY A 59 -26.30 -2.46 -11.01
CA GLY A 59 -26.95 -2.04 -12.24
C GLY A 59 -28.07 -2.97 -12.68
N ALA A 60 -27.88 -4.30 -12.57
CA ALA A 60 -28.90 -5.28 -12.91
C ALA A 60 -30.12 -5.21 -11.99
N VAL A 61 -29.88 -5.02 -10.68
CA VAL A 61 -30.94 -4.88 -9.67
C VAL A 61 -31.73 -3.59 -9.91
N THR A 62 -31.03 -2.48 -10.18
CA THR A 62 -31.67 -1.18 -10.38
C THR A 62 -32.41 -1.11 -11.72
N GLY A 63 -31.81 -1.62 -12.80
CA GLY A 63 -32.42 -1.65 -14.13
C GLY A 63 -33.77 -2.34 -14.15
N ASN A 64 -33.95 -3.43 -13.39
CA ASN A 64 -35.24 -4.13 -13.30
C ASN A 64 -36.40 -3.29 -12.74
N ASN A 65 -36.11 -2.21 -12.03
CA ASN A 65 -37.11 -1.40 -11.31
C ASN A 65 -37.38 -0.05 -11.98
N VAL A 66 -36.61 0.33 -13.02
CA VAL A 66 -36.75 1.59 -13.74
C VAL A 66 -37.50 1.35 -15.05
N LYS A 67 -38.58 2.09 -15.30
CA LYS A 67 -39.30 2.02 -16.59
C LYS A 67 -38.38 2.48 -17.72
N GLY A 68 -38.12 1.58 -18.68
CA GLY A 68 -37.35 1.88 -19.89
C GLY A 68 -35.90 1.40 -19.88
N ILE A 69 -35.43 0.71 -18.83
CA ILE A 69 -34.11 0.08 -18.77
C ILE A 69 -34.30 -1.40 -18.40
N SER A 70 -33.63 -2.31 -19.09
CA SER A 70 -33.66 -3.74 -18.76
C SER A 70 -32.61 -4.12 -17.70
N LYS A 71 -32.75 -5.29 -17.08
CA LYS A 71 -31.70 -5.87 -16.20
C LYS A 71 -30.34 -5.91 -16.90
N ALA A 72 -30.30 -6.31 -18.16
CA ALA A 72 -29.08 -6.46 -18.93
C ALA A 72 -28.43 -5.11 -19.24
N GLU A 73 -29.21 -4.11 -19.67
CA GLU A 73 -28.69 -2.76 -19.93
C GLU A 73 -28.18 -2.10 -18.64
N GLY A 74 -28.93 -2.24 -17.54
CA GLY A 74 -28.48 -1.77 -16.23
C GLY A 74 -27.17 -2.43 -15.82
N ALA A 75 -27.02 -3.74 -16.02
CA ALA A 75 -25.80 -4.47 -15.71
C ALA A 75 -24.61 -3.99 -16.54
N ILE A 76 -24.78 -3.85 -17.86
CA ILE A 76 -23.71 -3.41 -18.76
C ILE A 76 -23.28 -1.98 -18.41
N ALA A 77 -24.24 -1.06 -18.24
CA ALA A 77 -23.94 0.32 -17.88
C ALA A 77 -23.23 0.41 -16.52
N GLY A 78 -23.73 -0.33 -15.53
CA GLY A 78 -23.11 -0.42 -14.21
C GLY A 78 -21.71 -1.01 -14.25
N ALA A 79 -21.47 -2.03 -15.06
CA ALA A 79 -20.16 -2.66 -15.21
C ALA A 79 -19.14 -1.71 -15.84
N VAL A 80 -19.53 -0.97 -16.88
CA VAL A 80 -18.65 0.00 -17.54
C VAL A 80 -18.28 1.13 -16.56
N VAL A 81 -19.27 1.74 -15.91
CA VAL A 81 -19.02 2.83 -14.96
C VAL A 81 -18.18 2.34 -13.78
N GLY A 82 -18.55 1.20 -13.18
CA GLY A 82 -17.83 0.62 -12.06
C GLY A 82 -16.39 0.21 -12.42
N GLY A 83 -16.19 -0.35 -13.62
CA GLY A 83 -14.88 -0.74 -14.12
C GLY A 83 -13.97 0.44 -14.41
N LEU A 84 -14.49 1.50 -15.01
CA LEU A 84 -13.73 2.73 -15.26
C LEU A 84 -13.30 3.39 -13.93
N LEU A 85 -14.25 3.57 -13.00
CA LEU A 85 -13.96 4.16 -11.69
C LEU A 85 -12.96 3.31 -10.90
N GLY A 86 -13.15 1.99 -10.87
CA GLY A 86 -12.24 1.05 -10.23
C GLY A 86 -10.85 1.04 -10.85
N GLY A 87 -10.75 1.17 -12.18
CA GLY A 87 -9.49 1.27 -12.90
C GLY A 87 -8.72 2.55 -12.57
N VAL A 88 -9.40 3.70 -12.49
CA VAL A 88 -8.77 4.99 -12.12
C VAL A 88 -8.17 4.93 -10.71
N ILE A 89 -8.93 4.41 -9.74
CA ILE A 89 -8.47 4.26 -8.35
C ILE A 89 -7.30 3.27 -8.29
N GLY A 90 -7.40 2.15 -9.01
CA GLY A 90 -6.33 1.16 -9.09
C GLY A 90 -5.03 1.71 -9.69
N ASN A 91 -5.13 2.59 -10.70
CA ASN A 91 -3.97 3.22 -11.31
C ASN A 91 -3.23 4.16 -10.34
N GLN A 92 -3.96 4.90 -9.50
CA GLN A 92 -3.34 5.70 -8.45
C GLN A 92 -2.61 4.82 -7.42
N ARG A 93 -3.21 3.70 -7.02
CA ARG A 93 -2.57 2.73 -6.11
C ARG A 93 -1.29 2.15 -6.72
N ASP A 94 -1.33 1.79 -8.00
CA ASP A 94 -0.17 1.27 -8.72
C ASP A 94 0.96 2.32 -8.80
N ALA A 95 0.62 3.59 -9.06
CA ALA A 95 1.58 4.68 -9.07
C ALA A 95 2.25 4.87 -7.69
N MET A 96 1.45 4.81 -6.61
CA MET A 96 1.96 4.91 -5.25
C MET A 96 2.84 3.72 -4.86
N ALA A 97 2.48 2.51 -5.27
CA ALA A 97 3.29 1.31 -5.05
C ALA A 97 4.66 1.40 -5.74
N ARG A 98 4.71 1.93 -6.98
CA ARG A 98 5.98 2.19 -7.70
C ARG A 98 6.85 3.20 -6.95
N GLN A 99 6.24 4.28 -6.47
CA GLN A 99 6.96 5.32 -5.74
C GLN A 99 7.54 4.76 -4.43
N ASN A 100 6.74 4.02 -3.66
CA ASN A 100 7.19 3.41 -2.40
C ASN A 100 8.32 2.40 -2.62
N ALA A 101 8.30 1.63 -3.70
CA ALA A 101 9.41 0.72 -4.04
C ALA A 101 10.73 1.48 -4.21
N SER A 102 10.71 2.62 -4.90
CA SER A 102 11.91 3.46 -5.08
C SER A 102 12.37 4.12 -3.78
N VAL A 103 11.44 4.52 -2.91
CA VAL A 103 11.74 5.11 -1.61
C VAL A 103 12.38 4.08 -0.69
N ASN A 104 11.84 2.86 -0.62
CA ASN A 104 12.41 1.78 0.19
C ASN A 104 13.84 1.43 -0.25
N GLN A 105 14.11 1.44 -1.56
CA GLN A 105 15.47 1.22 -2.06
C GLN A 105 16.41 2.34 -1.60
N ARG A 106 16.00 3.61 -1.71
CA ARG A 106 16.80 4.76 -1.25
C ARG A 106 17.04 4.73 0.26
N LEU A 107 16.02 4.39 1.05
CA LEU A 107 16.14 4.23 2.49
C LEU A 107 17.14 3.13 2.84
N SER A 108 17.03 1.95 2.21
CA SER A 108 17.97 0.86 2.47
C SER A 108 19.42 1.24 2.13
N SER A 109 19.65 1.97 1.04
CA SER A 109 20.99 2.45 0.70
C SER A 109 21.49 3.56 1.64
N ALA A 110 20.59 4.42 2.12
CA ALA A 110 20.93 5.47 3.07
C ALA A 110 21.21 4.89 4.46
N GLU A 111 20.45 3.89 4.89
CA GLU A 111 20.69 3.14 6.13
C GLU A 111 22.02 2.37 6.05
N GLN A 112 22.34 1.74 4.92
CA GLN A 112 23.63 1.09 4.72
C GLN A 112 24.77 2.10 4.84
N GLN A 113 24.66 3.27 4.20
CA GLN A 113 25.69 4.32 4.30
C GLN A 113 25.78 4.92 5.70
N ALA A 114 24.65 5.16 6.38
CA ALA A 114 24.61 5.71 7.73
C ALA A 114 25.13 4.73 8.79
N ASN A 115 24.95 3.43 8.55
CA ASN A 115 25.38 2.36 9.44
C ASN A 115 26.71 1.74 9.00
N THR A 116 27.47 2.34 8.08
CA THR A 116 28.80 1.84 7.71
C THR A 116 29.88 2.81 8.16
N ALA A 117 30.89 2.30 8.87
CA ALA A 117 32.10 3.03 9.19
C ALA A 117 33.30 2.38 8.49
N VAL A 118 34.15 3.21 7.90
CA VAL A 118 35.41 2.75 7.29
C VAL A 118 36.55 3.11 8.23
N VAL A 119 37.27 2.10 8.70
CA VAL A 119 38.50 2.30 9.47
C VAL A 119 39.68 1.90 8.58
N ASN A 120 40.60 2.84 8.37
CA ASN A 120 41.79 2.62 7.56
C ASN A 120 42.93 2.12 8.46
N ILE A 121 43.54 1.00 8.09
CA ILE A 121 44.65 0.40 8.83
C ILE A 121 45.95 0.61 8.05
N ALA A 122 46.98 1.17 8.69
CA ALA A 122 48.29 1.37 8.08
C ALA A 122 49.19 0.12 8.21
N ASN A 123 49.67 -0.36 7.07
CA ASN A 123 50.55 -1.53 6.92
C ASN A 123 52.04 -1.13 6.96
N SER A 124 52.90 -2.11 7.26
CA SER A 124 54.34 -1.86 7.46
C SER A 124 55.07 -1.42 6.18
N ASN A 125 54.47 -1.70 5.01
CA ASN A 125 54.95 -1.27 3.69
C ASN A 125 54.45 0.12 3.26
N GLY A 126 53.73 0.84 4.12
CA GLY A 126 53.14 2.14 3.83
C GLY A 126 51.78 2.10 3.10
N SER A 127 51.24 0.92 2.78
CA SER A 127 49.89 0.75 2.23
C SER A 127 48.81 0.85 3.32
N THR A 128 47.56 1.13 2.94
CA THR A 128 46.41 1.12 3.87
C THR A 128 45.36 0.09 3.45
N THR A 129 44.84 -0.67 4.42
CA THR A 129 43.74 -1.62 4.22
C THR A 129 42.44 -1.01 4.77
N PRO A 130 41.43 -0.71 3.92
CA PRO A 130 40.13 -0.22 4.38
C PRO A 130 39.26 -1.36 4.93
N VAL A 131 38.81 -1.25 6.18
CA VAL A 131 37.89 -2.20 6.80
C VAL A 131 36.52 -1.58 6.94
N MET A 132 35.52 -2.19 6.28
CA MET A 132 34.12 -1.78 6.34
C MET A 132 33.43 -2.45 7.52
N LEU A 133 32.93 -1.65 8.45
CA LEU A 133 32.19 -2.09 9.62
C LEU A 133 30.73 -1.70 9.48
N HIS A 134 29.82 -2.65 9.69
CA HIS A 134 28.37 -2.39 9.65
C HIS A 134 27.83 -2.32 11.08
N ARG A 135 27.13 -1.24 11.41
CA ARG A 135 26.48 -1.02 12.69
C ARG A 135 25.14 -1.75 12.70
N SER A 136 24.98 -2.66 13.66
CA SER A 136 23.73 -3.34 13.96
C SER A 136 23.34 -3.02 15.40
N GLY A 137 22.43 -2.04 15.58
CA GLY A 137 22.06 -1.52 16.90
C GLY A 137 23.23 -0.82 17.63
N ASN A 138 23.68 -1.41 18.74
CA ASN A 138 24.80 -0.92 19.54
C ASN A 138 26.15 -1.57 19.18
N GLN A 139 26.18 -2.53 18.26
CA GLN A 139 27.39 -3.28 17.93
C GLN A 139 27.85 -2.99 16.50
N TRP A 140 29.15 -3.09 16.25
CA TRP A 140 29.78 -2.98 14.94
C TRP A 140 30.24 -4.36 14.47
N ILE A 141 29.90 -4.73 13.25
CA ILE A 141 30.16 -6.05 12.67
C ILE A 141 31.17 -5.89 11.54
N GLY A 142 32.30 -6.59 11.64
CA GLY A 142 33.37 -6.59 10.63
C GLY A 142 33.16 -7.61 9.51
N PRO A 143 33.97 -7.55 8.43
CA PRO A 143 33.83 -8.42 7.25
C PRO A 143 33.95 -9.93 7.54
N ARG A 144 34.63 -10.30 8.64
CA ARG A 144 34.80 -11.70 9.06
C ARG A 144 33.74 -12.20 10.05
N GLY A 145 32.70 -11.40 10.32
CA GLY A 145 31.67 -11.73 11.31
C GLY A 145 32.05 -11.42 12.76
N GLU A 146 33.14 -10.67 12.96
CA GLU A 146 33.56 -10.17 14.27
C GLU A 146 32.59 -9.10 14.76
N VAL A 147 32.28 -9.10 16.06
CA VAL A 147 31.33 -8.17 16.67
C VAL A 147 32.04 -7.34 17.73
N TYR A 148 31.94 -6.02 17.62
CA TYR A 148 32.52 -5.05 18.54
C TYR A 148 31.41 -4.27 19.25
N ASN A 149 31.48 -4.15 20.57
CA ASN A 149 30.46 -3.45 21.37
C ASN A 149 30.51 -1.92 21.26
N ASN A 150 31.62 -1.40 20.73
CA ASN A 150 31.88 0.00 20.45
C ASN A 150 32.68 0.09 19.14
N MET A 151 32.87 1.31 18.61
CA MET A 151 33.63 1.50 17.38
C MET A 151 35.09 1.02 17.59
N PRO A 152 35.55 0.00 16.84
CA PRO A 152 36.87 -0.58 17.04
C PRO A 152 37.97 0.35 16.59
N THR A 153 39.12 0.30 17.27
CA THR A 153 40.29 1.09 16.92
C THR A 153 41.17 0.37 15.90
N GLU A 154 42.04 1.13 15.21
CA GLU A 154 43.02 0.55 14.27
C GLU A 154 43.84 -0.58 14.91
N ALA A 155 44.27 -0.42 16.17
CA ALA A 155 45.05 -1.41 16.91
C ALA A 155 44.29 -2.73 17.13
N GLN A 156 42.96 -2.69 17.21
CA GLN A 156 42.12 -3.90 17.35
C GLN A 156 41.91 -4.61 16.01
N LEU A 157 41.93 -3.87 14.90
CA LEU A 157 41.71 -4.41 13.56
C LEU A 157 43.02 -4.87 12.90
N LYS A 158 44.15 -4.24 13.22
CA LYS A 158 45.47 -4.52 12.62
C LYS A 158 45.94 -5.97 12.75
N PRO A 159 45.76 -6.69 13.87
CA PRO A 159 46.17 -8.09 13.99
C PRO A 159 45.41 -9.05 13.06
N VAL A 160 44.22 -8.64 12.60
CA VAL A 160 43.32 -9.49 11.80
C VAL A 160 43.39 -9.12 10.31
N TYR A 161 43.46 -7.83 10.00
CA TYR A 161 43.36 -7.30 8.63
C TYR A 161 44.62 -6.59 8.13
N GLY A 162 45.56 -6.28 9.02
CA GLY A 162 46.84 -5.68 8.66
C GLY A 162 47.87 -6.73 8.25
N PHE A 163 48.83 -6.31 7.44
CA PHE A 163 49.99 -7.11 7.04
C PHE A 163 51.26 -6.27 6.86
#